data_AF-A0A9D4VUQ8-F1
#
_entry.id   AF-A0A9D4VUQ8-F1
#
_cell.length_a   1.000
_cell.length_b   1.000
_cell.length_c   1.000
_cell.angle_alpha   90.00
_cell.angle_beta   90.00
_cell.angle_gamma   90.00
#
_symmetry.space_group_name_H-M   'P 1'
#
loop_
_entity.id
_entity.type
_entity.pdbx_description
1 polymer ?
#
loop_
_entity_poly.entity_id
_entity_poly.type
_entity_poly.pdbx_seq_one_letter_code
_entity_poly.pdbx_strand_id
1 'polypeptide(L)'
;MIGYNPSVEEMSYHLNILDTDLQANLGVRGDFKGFPRDYLEEKAANFATSLKWDAFNDIMIHLIFGLILFPTEEDFMDYAAINLFLAVKVGDEDPILALLTDVYHNLHQRHIKKGGGEHSQHHYPSTKGQKEELEDKFYRTTCEKNQLNKDLNQALKQLKRGDEITRLEEDKNKQAYVDLRVIISSLKGYKNELDRAWIQRDERKDIWLNSTKTKKEVKEEYEVRIQALEAKVQSLVNALCEAKSQPMDSDWS
;
A
#
# COMPACT_ATOMS: atom_id res chain seq x y z
N MET A 1 35.92 -19.88 -12.76
CA MET A 1 34.85 -19.40 -13.67
C MET A 1 35.45 -18.40 -14.65
N ILE A 2 35.20 -18.55 -15.95
CA ILE A 2 35.75 -17.70 -17.01
C ILE A 2 34.65 -16.76 -17.51
N GLY A 3 34.92 -15.45 -17.54
CA GLY A 3 34.53 -14.59 -18.66
C GLY A 3 33.19 -13.87 -18.65
N TYR A 4 32.40 -13.89 -17.57
CA TYR A 4 31.30 -12.92 -17.47
C TYR A 4 31.89 -11.53 -17.22
N ASN A 5 31.35 -10.49 -17.85
CA ASN A 5 31.74 -9.10 -17.65
C ASN A 5 30.41 -8.35 -17.50
N PRO A 6 30.08 -7.82 -16.31
CA PRO A 6 28.74 -7.35 -16.05
C PRO A 6 28.49 -6.10 -16.87
N SER A 7 27.27 -5.95 -17.38
CA SER A 7 26.93 -4.73 -18.10
C SER A 7 26.93 -3.53 -17.15
N VAL A 8 27.14 -2.32 -17.66
CA VAL A 8 27.06 -1.10 -16.83
C VAL A 8 25.68 -0.99 -16.18
N GLU A 9 24.62 -1.39 -16.89
CA GLU A 9 23.24 -1.39 -16.38
C GLU A 9 23.09 -2.36 -15.20
N GLU A 10 23.69 -3.55 -15.28
CA GLU A 10 23.69 -4.52 -14.18
C GLU A 10 24.46 -3.97 -12.97
N MET A 11 25.65 -3.42 -13.19
CA MET A 11 26.43 -2.81 -12.11
C MET A 11 25.69 -1.65 -11.46
N SER A 12 25.03 -0.81 -12.27
CA SER A 12 24.22 0.33 -11.81
C SER A 12 23.09 -0.12 -10.89
N TYR A 13 22.33 -1.11 -11.33
CA TYR A 13 21.25 -1.69 -10.55
C TYR A 13 21.73 -2.25 -9.20
N HIS A 14 22.88 -2.93 -9.20
CA HIS A 14 23.40 -3.60 -8.00
C HIS A 14 24.17 -2.70 -7.03
N LEU A 15 24.76 -1.62 -7.53
CA LEU A 15 25.48 -0.62 -6.72
C LEU A 15 24.59 0.57 -6.34
N ASN A 16 23.38 0.67 -6.90
CA ASN A 16 22.48 1.82 -6.79
C ASN A 16 23.12 3.14 -7.26
N ILE A 17 24.08 3.08 -8.18
CA ILE A 17 24.78 4.24 -8.75
C ILE A 17 24.35 4.38 -10.20
N LEU A 18 24.01 5.59 -10.63
CA LEU A 18 23.61 5.86 -12.01
C LEU A 18 24.67 5.40 -13.02
N ASP A 19 24.23 4.83 -14.14
CA ASP A 19 25.08 4.32 -15.23
C ASP A 19 26.10 5.36 -15.70
N THR A 20 25.67 6.62 -15.81
CA THR A 20 26.52 7.73 -16.25
C THR A 20 27.66 8.03 -15.28
N ASP A 21 27.39 7.90 -13.98
CA ASP A 21 28.34 8.12 -12.90
C ASP A 21 29.32 6.94 -12.78
N LEU A 22 28.84 5.71 -12.97
CA LEU A 22 29.69 4.52 -13.08
C LEU A 22 30.62 4.61 -14.29
N GLN A 23 30.12 4.97 -15.48
CA GLN A 23 30.95 5.10 -16.67
C GLN A 23 32.03 6.17 -16.50
N ALA A 24 31.70 7.29 -15.85
CA ALA A 24 32.65 8.38 -15.63
C ALA A 24 33.79 8.01 -14.66
N ASN A 25 33.54 7.08 -13.74
CA ASN A 25 34.50 6.66 -12.71
C ASN A 25 35.07 5.26 -12.94
N LEU A 26 34.82 4.69 -14.12
CA LEU A 26 35.40 3.41 -14.52
C LEU A 26 36.91 3.55 -14.71
N GLY A 27 37.67 2.82 -13.89
CA GLY A 27 39.12 2.77 -13.94
C GLY A 27 39.65 1.53 -14.63
N VAL A 28 40.91 1.62 -15.07
CA VAL A 28 41.71 0.47 -15.48
C VAL A 28 42.99 0.49 -14.65
N ARG A 29 43.28 -0.59 -13.92
CA ARG A 29 44.54 -0.80 -13.20
C ARG A 29 45.14 -2.13 -13.65
N GLY A 30 46.32 -2.07 -14.27
CA GLY A 30 46.91 -3.24 -14.93
C GLY A 30 45.97 -3.80 -16.01
N ASP A 31 45.67 -5.09 -15.92
CA ASP A 31 44.75 -5.79 -16.82
C ASP A 31 43.29 -5.78 -16.33
N PHE A 32 43.01 -5.14 -15.19
CA PHE A 32 41.72 -5.18 -14.52
C PHE A 32 40.90 -3.91 -14.77
N LYS A 33 39.64 -4.09 -15.14
CA LYS A 33 38.63 -3.02 -15.23
C LYS A 33 37.79 -3.03 -13.96
N GLY A 34 37.47 -1.86 -13.44
CA GLY A 34 36.80 -1.76 -12.14
C GLY A 34 36.76 -0.35 -11.58
N PHE A 35 36.58 -0.24 -10.27
CA PHE A 35 36.38 1.02 -9.58
C PHE A 35 37.43 1.23 -8.48
N PRO A 36 37.96 2.46 -8.35
CA PRO A 36 38.77 2.83 -7.19
C PRO A 36 37.97 2.68 -5.90
N ARG A 37 38.63 2.22 -4.83
CA ARG A 37 38.04 2.10 -3.49
C ARG A 37 37.47 3.43 -3.00
N ASP A 38 38.25 4.51 -3.05
CA ASP A 38 37.86 5.82 -2.52
C ASP A 38 36.55 6.33 -3.15
N TYR A 39 36.37 6.09 -4.44
CA TYR A 39 35.14 6.44 -5.15
C TYR A 39 33.92 5.69 -4.58
N LEU A 40 34.04 4.39 -4.37
CA LEU A 40 32.96 3.58 -3.81
C LEU A 40 32.69 3.93 -2.34
N GLU A 41 33.73 4.20 -1.54
CA GLU A 41 33.58 4.66 -0.16
C GLU A 41 32.89 6.03 -0.08
N GLU A 42 33.19 6.95 -1.00
CA GLU A 42 32.50 8.23 -1.12
C GLU A 42 31.01 8.04 -1.43
N LYS A 43 30.66 7.15 -2.37
CA LYS A 43 29.25 6.82 -2.66
C LYS A 43 28.55 6.21 -1.46
N ALA A 44 29.20 5.31 -0.74
CA ALA A 44 28.67 4.76 0.51
C ALA A 44 28.42 5.86 1.55
N ALA A 45 29.39 6.76 1.78
CA ALA A 45 29.25 7.88 2.70
C ALA A 45 28.09 8.81 2.33
N ASN A 46 27.92 9.08 1.03
CA ASN A 46 26.80 9.88 0.51
C ASN A 46 25.44 9.20 0.76
N PHE A 47 25.34 7.88 0.59
CA PHE A 47 24.13 7.13 0.90
C PHE A 47 23.83 7.10 2.40
N ALA A 48 24.83 6.91 3.24
CA ALA A 48 24.68 6.96 4.70
C ALA A 48 24.18 8.34 5.16
N THR A 49 24.77 9.41 4.64
CA THR A 49 24.36 10.80 4.93
C THR A 49 22.93 11.07 4.46
N SER A 50 22.52 10.47 3.34
CA SER A 50 21.17 10.57 2.78
C SER A 50 20.17 9.58 3.38
N LEU A 51 20.55 8.82 4.42
CA LEU A 51 19.74 7.77 5.06
C LEU A 51 19.24 6.67 4.10
N LYS A 52 19.94 6.44 2.98
CA LYS A 52 19.65 5.40 1.99
C LYS A 52 20.39 4.11 2.38
N TRP A 53 19.94 3.48 3.46
CA TRP A 53 20.64 2.36 4.09
C TRP A 53 20.78 1.12 3.20
N ASP A 54 19.79 0.83 2.35
CA ASP A 54 19.87 -0.31 1.42
C ASP A 54 21.00 -0.11 0.40
N ALA A 55 21.07 1.07 -0.22
CA ALA A 55 22.13 1.42 -1.18
C ALA A 55 23.53 1.48 -0.54
N PHE A 56 23.61 1.99 0.70
CA PHE A 56 24.84 1.94 1.49
C PHE A 56 25.31 0.50 1.71
N ASN A 57 24.40 -0.38 2.17
CA ASN A 57 24.71 -1.78 2.42
C ASN A 57 25.12 -2.53 1.14
N ASP A 58 24.46 -2.24 0.02
CA ASP A 58 24.83 -2.81 -1.27
C ASP A 58 26.29 -2.49 -1.62
N ILE A 59 26.74 -1.23 -1.52
CA ILE A 59 28.16 -0.88 -1.77
C ILE A 59 29.10 -1.51 -0.75
N MET A 60 28.75 -1.46 0.54
CA MET A 60 29.57 -2.03 1.61
C MET A 60 29.83 -3.53 1.42
N ILE A 61 28.82 -4.28 1.01
CA ILE A 61 28.96 -5.71 0.74
C ILE A 61 29.91 -5.92 -0.45
N HIS A 62 29.77 -5.15 -1.53
CA HIS A 62 30.70 -5.26 -2.66
C HIS A 62 32.15 -4.93 -2.23
N LEU A 63 32.36 -3.91 -1.40
CA LEU A 63 33.68 -3.55 -0.87
C LEU A 63 34.29 -4.69 -0.05
N ILE A 64 33.50 -5.33 0.82
CA ILE A 64 33.96 -6.49 1.59
C ILE A 64 34.30 -7.66 0.66
N PHE A 65 33.44 -7.95 -0.32
CA PHE A 65 33.69 -9.03 -1.27
C PHE A 65 34.93 -8.77 -2.13
N GLY A 66 35.06 -7.59 -2.74
CA GLY A 66 36.13 -7.29 -3.68
C GLY A 66 37.46 -6.92 -3.05
N LEU A 67 37.47 -6.27 -1.89
CA LEU A 67 38.73 -5.81 -1.27
C LEU A 67 39.25 -6.75 -0.19
N ILE A 68 38.36 -7.46 0.52
CA ILE A 68 38.75 -8.32 1.64
C ILE A 68 38.78 -9.78 1.21
N LEU A 69 37.74 -10.26 0.53
CA LEU A 69 37.62 -11.68 0.18
C LEU A 69 38.35 -12.03 -1.12
N PHE A 70 38.26 -11.16 -2.13
CA PHE A 70 38.83 -11.38 -3.47
C PHE A 70 39.68 -10.18 -3.95
N PRO A 71 40.68 -9.72 -3.18
CA PRO A 71 41.53 -8.62 -3.61
C PRO A 71 42.31 -9.00 -4.86
N THR A 72 42.07 -8.27 -5.94
CA THR A 72 42.82 -8.42 -7.20
C THR A 72 43.95 -7.41 -7.32
N GLU A 73 43.69 -6.16 -6.95
CA GLU A 73 44.66 -5.06 -6.98
C GLU A 73 44.42 -4.16 -5.75
N GLU A 74 45.47 -3.54 -5.21
CA GLU A 74 45.37 -2.72 -4.00
C GLU A 74 44.43 -1.52 -4.22
N ASP A 75 43.53 -1.30 -3.26
CA ASP A 75 42.51 -0.24 -3.27
C ASP A 75 41.68 -0.17 -4.57
N PHE A 76 41.42 -1.32 -5.18
CA PHE A 76 40.68 -1.40 -6.44
C PHE A 76 39.76 -2.63 -6.48
N MET A 77 38.49 -2.38 -6.79
CA MET A 77 37.49 -3.42 -6.97
C MET A 77 37.33 -3.70 -8.46
N ASP A 78 37.71 -4.89 -8.90
CA ASP A 78 37.56 -5.30 -10.28
C ASP A 78 36.16 -5.86 -10.60
N TYR A 79 35.90 -6.03 -11.89
CA TYR A 79 34.67 -6.63 -12.38
C TYR A 79 34.52 -8.11 -12.00
N ALA A 80 35.63 -8.83 -11.78
CA ALA A 80 35.56 -10.24 -11.41
C ALA A 80 34.93 -10.42 -10.02
N ALA A 81 35.29 -9.56 -9.07
CA ALA A 81 34.69 -9.50 -7.74
C ALA A 81 33.20 -9.13 -7.80
N ILE A 82 32.84 -8.12 -8.61
CA ILE A 82 31.43 -7.73 -8.81
C ILE A 82 30.64 -8.91 -9.39
N ASN A 83 31.13 -9.54 -10.45
CA ASN A 83 30.49 -10.70 -11.06
C ASN A 83 30.30 -11.86 -10.10
N LEU A 84 31.31 -12.15 -9.28
CA LEU A 84 31.23 -13.23 -8.31
C LEU A 84 30.13 -12.95 -7.29
N PHE A 85 30.01 -11.71 -6.84
CA PHE A 85 28.91 -11.28 -5.99
C PHE A 85 27.54 -11.41 -6.69
N LEU A 86 27.45 -11.03 -7.97
CA LEU A 86 26.23 -11.18 -8.76
C LEU A 86 25.83 -12.64 -8.94
N ALA A 87 26.79 -13.53 -9.24
CA ALA A 87 26.54 -14.96 -9.38
C ALA A 87 25.95 -15.56 -8.09
N VAL A 88 26.48 -15.15 -6.93
CA VAL A 88 25.97 -15.53 -5.62
C VAL A 88 24.57 -14.95 -5.36
N LYS A 89 24.35 -13.65 -5.64
CA LYS A 89 23.07 -12.95 -5.38
C LYS A 89 21.94 -13.42 -6.31
N VAL A 90 22.24 -13.70 -7.58
CA VAL A 90 21.26 -14.11 -8.61
C VAL A 90 21.04 -15.62 -8.60
N GLY A 91 22.06 -16.42 -8.29
CA GLY A 91 22.01 -17.89 -8.27
C GLY A 91 21.33 -18.51 -7.04
N ASP A 92 20.98 -17.72 -6.02
CA ASP A 92 20.53 -18.21 -4.69
C ASP A 92 21.54 -19.21 -4.08
N GLU A 93 22.82 -19.08 -4.46
CA GLU A 93 23.91 -19.91 -3.94
C GLU A 93 24.38 -19.35 -2.59
N ASP A 94 24.60 -20.21 -1.61
CA ASP A 94 25.12 -19.79 -0.30
C ASP A 94 26.55 -19.22 -0.50
N PRO A 95 26.76 -17.91 -0.26
CA PRO A 95 28.06 -17.26 -0.44
C PRO A 95 29.17 -17.96 0.35
N ILE A 96 28.82 -18.49 1.52
CA ILE A 96 29.74 -19.18 2.42
C ILE A 96 30.16 -20.50 1.79
N LEU A 97 29.23 -21.24 1.19
CA LEU A 97 29.50 -22.52 0.54
C LEU A 97 30.33 -22.34 -0.73
N ALA A 98 30.05 -21.31 -1.52
CA ALA A 98 30.84 -20.97 -2.71
C ALA A 98 32.29 -20.60 -2.32
N LEU A 99 32.46 -19.74 -1.32
CA LEU A 99 33.77 -19.36 -0.79
C LEU A 99 34.53 -20.57 -0.21
N LEU A 100 33.86 -21.40 0.59
CA LEU A 100 34.50 -22.59 1.19
C LEU A 100 34.95 -23.57 0.12
N THR A 101 34.15 -23.74 -0.93
CA THR A 101 34.45 -24.63 -2.06
C THR A 101 35.67 -24.13 -2.83
N ASP A 102 35.76 -22.83 -3.11
CA ASP A 102 36.90 -22.26 -3.84
C ASP A 102 38.18 -22.26 -3.01
N VAL A 103 38.11 -21.92 -1.72
CA VAL A 103 39.24 -22.00 -0.79
C VAL A 103 39.72 -23.45 -0.66
N TYR A 104 38.81 -24.40 -0.49
CA TYR A 104 39.15 -25.83 -0.40
C TYR A 104 39.78 -26.33 -1.70
N HIS A 105 39.24 -25.94 -2.86
CA HIS A 105 39.77 -26.29 -4.16
C HIS A 105 41.19 -25.75 -4.35
N ASN A 106 41.44 -24.49 -4.00
CA ASN A 106 42.74 -23.85 -4.09
C ASN A 106 43.78 -24.48 -3.13
N LEU A 107 43.39 -24.77 -1.88
CA LEU A 107 44.24 -25.46 -0.93
C LEU A 107 44.58 -26.88 -1.42
N HIS A 108 43.59 -27.61 -1.92
CA HIS A 108 43.75 -28.97 -2.42
C HIS A 108 44.68 -29.01 -3.64
N GLN A 109 44.51 -28.10 -4.60
CA GLN A 109 45.42 -28.00 -5.74
C GLN A 109 46.86 -27.63 -5.34
N ARG A 110 47.03 -26.74 -4.35
CA ARG A 110 48.37 -26.39 -3.83
C ARG A 110 49.04 -27.55 -3.11
N HIS A 111 48.28 -28.38 -2.38
CA HIS A 111 48.79 -29.59 -1.76
C HIS A 111 49.18 -30.66 -2.78
N ILE A 112 48.39 -30.84 -3.84
CA ILE A 112 48.72 -31.78 -4.93
C ILE A 112 49.96 -31.31 -5.70
N LYS A 113 50.11 -29.99 -5.95
CA LYS A 113 51.24 -29.43 -6.69
C LYS A 113 52.52 -29.29 -5.86
N LYS A 114 52.45 -29.22 -4.52
CA LYS A 114 53.62 -29.27 -3.63
C LYS A 114 53.98 -30.69 -3.15
N GLY A 115 53.13 -31.68 -3.35
CA GLY A 115 53.35 -33.08 -2.96
C GLY A 115 54.14 -33.92 -3.95
N GLY A 116 54.80 -33.31 -4.95
CA GLY A 116 55.62 -34.00 -5.94
C GLY A 116 57.04 -34.36 -5.46
N GLY A 117 57.33 -34.24 -4.15
CA GLY A 117 58.66 -34.49 -3.59
C GLY A 117 58.61 -35.32 -2.31
N GLU A 118 59.03 -36.57 -2.48
CA GLU A 118 59.73 -37.42 -1.51
C GLU A 118 58.97 -38.14 -0.38
N HIS A 119 59.13 -39.47 -0.46
CA HIS A 119 58.99 -40.51 0.55
C HIS A 119 59.09 -40.07 2.01
N SER A 120 58.04 -40.35 2.78
CA SER A 120 58.18 -40.96 4.11
C SER A 120 56.85 -41.58 4.56
N GLN A 121 56.83 -42.90 4.65
CA GLN A 121 55.81 -43.68 5.33
C GLN A 121 55.83 -43.33 6.82
N HIS A 122 54.93 -42.45 7.27
CA HIS A 122 54.50 -42.44 8.65
C HIS A 122 53.24 -43.27 8.78
N HIS A 123 53.41 -44.44 9.38
CA HIS A 123 52.34 -45.35 9.78
C HIS A 123 51.57 -44.71 10.94
N TYR A 124 50.46 -44.04 10.63
CA TYR A 124 49.41 -43.78 11.61
C TYR A 124 48.44 -44.98 11.60
N PRO A 125 48.02 -45.51 12.77
CA PRO A 125 47.01 -46.55 12.82
C PRO A 125 45.68 -45.93 12.41
N SER A 126 45.31 -46.16 11.15
CA SER A 126 44.05 -45.75 10.55
C SER A 126 42.94 -46.70 11.00
N THR A 127 42.10 -46.27 11.93
CA THR A 127 40.74 -46.80 12.10
C THR A 127 39.89 -46.36 10.91
N LYS A 128 40.12 -47.00 9.76
CA LYS A 128 39.50 -46.67 8.47
C LYS A 128 37.97 -46.56 8.56
N GLY A 129 37.34 -47.39 9.40
CA GLY A 129 35.89 -47.36 9.63
C GLY A 129 35.37 -46.15 10.43
N GLN A 130 36.16 -45.57 11.35
CA GLN A 130 35.71 -44.39 12.12
C GLN A 130 35.73 -43.12 11.26
N LYS A 131 36.67 -43.04 10.32
CA LYS A 131 36.78 -41.90 9.40
C LYS A 131 35.64 -41.90 8.38
N GLU A 132 35.32 -43.05 7.80
CA GLU A 132 34.19 -43.22 6.87
C GLU A 132 32.84 -42.90 7.54
N GLU A 133 32.66 -43.32 8.80
CA GLU A 133 31.46 -43.01 9.59
C GLU A 133 31.32 -41.50 9.87
N LEU A 134 32.44 -40.84 10.19
CA LEU A 134 32.47 -39.38 10.39
C LEU A 134 32.17 -38.62 9.10
N GLU A 135 32.70 -39.07 7.95
CA GLU A 135 32.43 -38.47 6.65
C GLU A 135 30.96 -38.63 6.23
N ASP A 136 30.37 -39.81 6.42
CA ASP A 136 28.95 -40.08 6.17
C ASP A 136 28.04 -39.25 7.09
N LYS A 137 28.43 -39.12 8.37
CA LYS A 137 27.72 -38.26 9.33
C LYS A 137 27.81 -36.79 8.92
N PHE A 138 28.98 -36.30 8.52
CA PHE A 138 29.16 -34.93 8.05
C PHE A 138 28.31 -34.64 6.80
N TYR A 139 28.29 -35.57 5.85
CA TYR A 139 27.49 -35.45 4.63
C TYR A 139 25.99 -35.39 4.94
N ARG A 140 25.48 -36.28 5.80
CA ARG A 140 24.08 -36.24 6.27
C ARG A 140 23.73 -34.91 6.93
N THR A 141 24.58 -34.44 7.85
CA THR A 141 24.36 -33.19 8.57
C THR A 141 24.31 -31.99 7.61
N THR A 142 25.14 -32.00 6.57
CA THR A 142 25.18 -30.94 5.56
C THR A 142 23.92 -30.94 4.70
N CYS A 143 23.46 -32.13 4.27
CA CYS A 143 22.21 -32.28 3.54
C CYS A 143 21.00 -31.83 4.37
N GLU A 144 20.92 -32.21 5.65
CA GLU A 144 19.87 -31.79 6.57
C GLU A 144 19.85 -30.27 6.76
N LYS A 145 21.03 -29.65 6.97
CA LYS A 145 21.14 -28.20 7.07
C LYS A 145 20.65 -27.49 5.80
N ASN A 146 21.06 -27.98 4.62
CA ASN A 146 20.65 -27.38 3.35
C ASN A 146 19.14 -27.52 3.11
N GLN A 147 18.55 -28.64 3.52
CA GLN A 147 17.10 -28.83 3.44
C GLN A 147 16.36 -27.87 4.37
N LEU A 148 16.81 -27.75 5.63
CA LEU A 148 16.23 -26.80 6.60
C LEU A 148 16.34 -25.35 6.11
N ASN A 149 17.44 -24.97 5.45
CA ASN A 149 17.60 -23.62 4.91
C ASN A 149 16.60 -23.34 3.77
N LYS A 150 16.35 -24.33 2.89
CA LYS A 150 15.31 -24.23 1.85
C LYS A 150 13.91 -24.08 2.47
N ASP A 151 13.61 -24.90 3.46
CA ASP A 151 12.32 -24.88 4.16
C ASP A 151 12.11 -23.54 4.88
N LEU A 152 13.16 -23.00 5.51
CA LEU A 152 13.16 -21.69 6.15
C LEU A 152 12.89 -20.56 5.15
N ASN A 153 13.60 -20.55 4.02
CA ASN A 153 13.40 -19.53 2.98
C ASN A 153 11.99 -19.61 2.39
N GLN A 154 11.45 -20.81 2.23
CA GLN A 154 10.05 -21.00 1.81
C GLN A 154 9.08 -20.48 2.87
N ALA A 155 9.30 -20.76 4.15
CA ALA A 155 8.47 -20.26 5.25
C ALA A 155 8.51 -18.72 5.32
N LEU A 156 9.67 -18.09 5.15
CA LEU A 156 9.80 -16.63 5.09
C LEU A 156 9.02 -16.02 3.92
N LYS A 157 9.04 -16.65 2.74
CA LYS A 157 8.22 -16.23 1.59
C LYS A 157 6.72 -16.36 1.87
N GLN A 158 6.30 -17.35 2.65
CA GLN A 158 4.89 -17.48 3.07
C GLN A 158 4.52 -16.39 4.09
N LEU A 159 5.39 -16.11 5.06
CA LEU A 159 5.17 -15.07 6.07
C LEU A 159 4.99 -13.70 5.42
N LYS A 160 5.89 -13.32 4.50
CA LYS A 160 5.80 -12.06 3.75
C LYS A 160 4.49 -11.94 2.95
N ARG A 161 4.01 -13.04 2.38
CA ARG A 161 2.70 -13.08 1.70
C ARG A 161 1.55 -12.90 2.68
N GLY A 162 1.65 -13.48 3.88
CA GLY A 162 0.69 -13.28 4.96
C GLY A 162 0.60 -11.82 5.40
N ASP A 163 1.74 -11.16 5.63
CA ASP A 163 1.80 -9.75 6.03
C ASP A 163 1.14 -8.84 4.99
N GLU A 164 1.36 -9.10 3.70
CA GLU A 164 0.74 -8.32 2.62
C GLU A 164 -0.79 -8.52 2.58
N ILE A 165 -1.27 -9.75 2.76
CA ILE A 165 -2.71 -10.03 2.87
C ILE A 165 -3.32 -9.27 4.05
N THR A 166 -2.66 -9.27 5.21
CA THR A 166 -3.13 -8.54 6.40
C THR A 166 -3.20 -7.04 6.15
N ARG A 167 -2.19 -6.44 5.49
CA ARG A 167 -2.20 -5.02 5.12
C ARG A 167 -3.34 -4.67 4.17
N LEU A 168 -3.56 -5.48 3.13
CA LEU A 168 -4.68 -5.29 2.20
C LEU A 168 -6.04 -5.39 2.90
N GLU A 169 -6.18 -6.29 3.87
CA GLU A 169 -7.38 -6.43 4.67
C GLU A 169 -7.61 -5.18 5.54
N GLU A 170 -6.55 -4.67 6.18
CA GLU A 170 -6.61 -3.43 6.96
C GLU A 170 -7.01 -2.23 6.11
N ASP A 171 -6.47 -2.09 4.90
CA ASP A 171 -6.78 -0.99 4.01
C ASP A 171 -8.21 -1.06 3.46
N LYS A 172 -8.69 -2.27 3.11
CA LYS A 172 -10.12 -2.48 2.79
C LYS A 172 -11.02 -2.11 3.96
N ASN A 173 -10.63 -2.47 5.18
CA ASN A 173 -11.40 -2.13 6.37
C ASN A 173 -11.44 -0.62 6.61
N LYS A 174 -10.31 0.07 6.47
CA LYS A 174 -10.24 1.55 6.52
C LYS A 174 -11.16 2.19 5.47
N GLN A 175 -11.15 1.67 4.24
CA GLN A 175 -12.04 2.17 3.18
C GLN A 175 -13.51 1.96 3.53
N ALA A 176 -13.88 0.79 4.05
CA ALA A 176 -15.25 0.51 4.48
C ALA A 176 -15.73 1.50 5.56
N TYR A 177 -14.86 1.89 6.51
CA TYR A 177 -15.18 2.92 7.50
C TYR A 177 -15.45 4.30 6.87
N VAL A 178 -14.69 4.67 5.86
CA VAL A 178 -14.91 5.93 5.12
C VAL A 178 -16.27 5.90 4.41
N ASP A 179 -16.59 4.80 3.73
CA ASP A 179 -17.86 4.64 3.01
C ASP A 179 -19.06 4.68 3.97
N LEU A 180 -18.95 4.00 5.12
CA LEU A 180 -19.97 4.05 6.18
C LEU A 180 -20.21 5.46 6.70
N ARG A 181 -19.16 6.28 6.85
CA ARG A 181 -19.29 7.68 7.28
C ARG A 181 -20.10 8.51 6.26
N VAL A 182 -19.90 8.27 4.96
CA VAL A 182 -20.67 8.93 3.90
C VAL A 182 -22.14 8.56 4.00
N ILE A 183 -22.44 7.25 4.14
CA ILE A 183 -23.82 6.76 4.27
C ILE A 183 -24.52 7.35 5.49
N ILE A 184 -23.85 7.39 6.65
CA ILE A 184 -24.38 7.97 7.89
C ILE A 184 -24.74 9.45 7.68
N SER A 185 -23.88 10.20 6.97
CA SER A 185 -24.10 11.61 6.68
C SER A 185 -25.33 11.83 5.80
N SER A 186 -25.50 10.99 4.76
CA SER A 186 -26.67 11.01 3.89
C SER A 186 -27.96 10.67 4.64
N LEU A 187 -27.94 9.63 5.49
CA LEU A 187 -29.09 9.26 6.33
C LEU A 187 -29.50 10.39 7.28
N LYS A 188 -28.53 11.11 7.85
CA LYS A 188 -28.80 12.30 8.67
C LYS A 188 -29.45 13.41 7.84
N GLY A 189 -29.01 13.58 6.59
CA GLY A 189 -29.64 14.50 5.63
C GLY A 189 -31.12 14.18 5.39
N TYR A 190 -31.41 12.92 5.03
CA TYR A 190 -32.78 12.47 4.80
C TYR A 190 -33.67 12.60 6.04
N LYS A 191 -33.15 12.31 7.23
CA LYS A 191 -33.88 12.52 8.48
C LYS A 191 -34.30 13.99 8.64
N ASN A 192 -33.38 14.93 8.42
CA ASN A 192 -33.67 16.36 8.53
C ASN A 192 -34.69 16.84 7.49
N GLU A 193 -34.68 16.28 6.28
CA GLU A 193 -35.69 16.54 5.26
C GLU A 193 -37.07 16.03 5.67
N LEU A 194 -37.12 14.82 6.22
CA LEU A 194 -38.35 14.23 6.74
C LEU A 194 -38.94 15.09 7.87
N ASP A 195 -38.10 15.51 8.82
CA ASP A 195 -38.52 16.36 9.93
C ASP A 195 -39.10 17.71 9.43
N ARG A 196 -38.47 18.32 8.42
CA ARG A 196 -39.01 19.55 7.78
C ARG A 196 -40.34 19.30 7.08
N ALA A 197 -40.49 18.19 6.38
CA ALA A 197 -41.74 17.84 5.70
C ALA A 197 -42.89 17.61 6.70
N TRP A 198 -42.60 17.01 7.86
CA TRP A 198 -43.58 16.85 8.94
C TRP A 198 -44.07 18.18 9.49
N ILE A 199 -43.16 19.13 9.75
CA ILE A 199 -43.52 20.48 10.21
C ILE A 199 -44.42 21.18 9.17
N GLN A 200 -44.01 21.17 7.89
CA GLN A 200 -44.79 21.78 6.82
C GLN A 200 -46.18 21.16 6.66
N ARG A 201 -46.30 19.84 6.86
CA ARG A 201 -47.59 19.15 6.82
C ARG A 201 -48.52 19.65 7.92
N ASP A 202 -48.00 19.84 9.14
CA ASP A 202 -48.78 20.29 10.28
C ASP A 202 -49.21 21.75 10.11
N GLU A 203 -48.30 22.63 9.69
CA GLU A 203 -48.62 24.03 9.34
C GLU A 203 -49.71 24.11 8.26
N ARG A 204 -49.62 23.29 7.21
CA ARG A 204 -50.64 23.24 6.15
C ARG A 204 -51.99 22.77 6.69
N LYS A 205 -52.01 21.85 7.64
CA LYS A 205 -53.23 21.36 8.28
C LYS A 205 -53.91 22.48 9.07
N ASP A 206 -53.15 23.28 9.81
CA ASP A 206 -53.68 24.41 10.57
C ASP A 206 -54.22 25.51 9.66
N ILE A 207 -53.51 25.85 8.59
CA ILE A 207 -53.96 26.80 7.57
C ILE A 207 -55.29 26.34 6.95
N TRP A 208 -55.39 25.06 6.60
CA TRP A 208 -56.61 24.50 6.02
C TRP A 208 -57.78 24.54 7.02
N LEU A 209 -57.54 24.21 8.29
CA LEU A 209 -58.56 24.25 9.34
C LEU A 209 -59.07 25.69 9.56
N ASN A 210 -58.18 26.67 9.60
CA ASN A 210 -58.57 28.07 9.73
C ASN A 210 -59.32 28.59 8.49
N SER A 211 -58.88 28.19 7.29
CA SER A 211 -59.55 28.55 6.05
C SER A 211 -60.98 27.98 5.95
N THR A 212 -61.18 26.74 6.41
CA THR A 212 -62.52 26.13 6.44
C THR A 212 -63.44 26.79 7.47
N LYS A 213 -62.90 27.14 8.65
CA LYS A 213 -63.64 27.88 9.68
C LYS A 213 -64.09 29.25 9.19
N THR A 214 -63.17 30.04 8.64
CA THR A 214 -63.47 31.38 8.11
C THR A 214 -64.49 31.34 6.97
N LYS A 215 -64.38 30.38 6.04
CA LYS A 215 -65.40 30.17 5.00
C LYS A 215 -66.78 29.87 5.58
N LYS A 216 -66.85 29.09 6.65
CA LYS A 216 -68.10 28.78 7.34
C LYS A 216 -68.70 30.04 7.99
N GLU A 217 -67.91 30.80 8.72
CA GLU A 217 -68.33 32.05 9.37
C GLU A 217 -68.86 33.06 8.34
N VAL A 218 -68.13 33.26 7.23
CA VAL A 218 -68.55 34.15 6.14
C VAL A 218 -69.86 33.67 5.51
N LYS A 219 -70.02 32.35 5.29
CA LYS A 219 -71.27 31.79 4.77
C LYS A 219 -72.45 32.07 5.71
N GLU A 220 -72.27 31.84 7.01
CA GLU A 220 -73.29 32.12 8.02
C GLU A 220 -73.65 33.61 8.08
N GLU A 221 -72.67 34.52 7.97
CA GLU A 221 -72.90 35.96 7.90
C GLU A 221 -73.76 36.36 6.68
N TYR A 222 -73.44 35.80 5.50
CA TYR A 222 -74.22 36.06 4.29
C TYR A 222 -75.65 35.52 4.41
N GLU A 223 -75.84 34.33 4.97
CA GLU A 223 -77.17 33.74 5.19
C GLU A 223 -78.05 34.64 6.06
N VAL A 224 -77.49 35.18 7.16
CA VAL A 224 -78.19 36.12 8.05
C VAL A 224 -78.56 37.41 7.31
N ARG A 225 -77.65 37.95 6.47
CA ARG A 225 -77.92 39.15 5.69
C ARG A 225 -79.02 38.93 4.64
N ILE A 226 -79.03 37.77 4.00
CA ILE A 226 -80.08 37.40 3.03
C ILE A 226 -81.44 37.35 3.74
N GLN A 227 -81.54 36.64 4.86
CA GLN A 227 -82.79 36.57 5.65
C GLN A 227 -83.28 37.96 6.09
N ALA A 228 -82.37 38.83 6.52
CA ALA A 228 -82.72 40.20 6.91
C ALA A 228 -83.24 41.04 5.72
N LEU A 229 -82.68 40.84 4.52
CA LEU A 229 -83.15 41.48 3.30
C LEU A 229 -84.52 40.95 2.88
N GLU A 230 -84.73 39.63 2.93
CA GLU A 230 -86.02 39.00 2.65
C GLU A 230 -87.12 39.54 3.58
N ALA A 231 -86.84 39.67 4.87
CA ALA A 231 -87.78 40.24 5.83
C ALA A 231 -88.13 41.71 5.52
N LYS A 232 -87.14 42.52 5.11
CA LYS A 232 -87.38 43.92 4.68
C LYS A 232 -88.22 43.99 3.42
N VAL A 233 -87.93 43.16 2.43
CA VAL A 233 -88.73 43.07 1.19
C VAL A 233 -90.16 42.69 1.52
N GLN A 234 -90.37 41.69 2.37
CA GLN A 234 -91.71 41.26 2.79
C GLN A 234 -92.48 42.39 3.50
N SER A 235 -91.81 43.14 4.38
CA SER A 235 -92.41 44.30 5.06
C SER A 235 -92.83 45.39 4.07
N LEU A 236 -92.00 45.70 3.08
CA LEU A 236 -92.33 46.68 2.04
C LEU A 236 -93.51 46.23 1.16
N VAL A 237 -93.55 44.95 0.79
CA VAL A 237 -94.68 44.36 0.05
C VAL A 237 -95.97 44.50 0.85
N ASN A 238 -95.95 44.18 2.14
CA ASN A 238 -97.12 44.32 3.00
C ASN A 238 -97.59 45.79 3.09
N ALA A 239 -96.67 46.75 3.28
CA ALA A 239 -97.00 48.17 3.33
C ALA A 239 -97.60 48.70 2.03
N LEU A 240 -97.11 48.24 0.88
CA LEU A 240 -97.68 48.57 -0.43
C LEU A 240 -99.09 48.00 -0.62
N CYS A 241 -99.34 46.78 -0.15
CA CYS A 241 -100.67 46.18 -0.16
C CYS A 241 -101.65 47.00 0.70
N GLU A 242 -101.24 47.41 1.90
CA GLU A 242 -102.04 48.26 2.79
C GLU A 242 -102.36 49.62 2.16
N ALA A 243 -101.35 50.29 1.57
CA ALA A 243 -101.54 51.58 0.88
C ALA A 243 -102.51 51.47 -0.31
N LYS A 244 -102.50 50.35 -1.03
CA LYS A 244 -103.43 50.09 -2.14
C LYS A 244 -104.86 49.77 -1.68
N SER A 245 -105.03 49.34 -0.43
CA SER A 245 -106.33 49.08 0.19
C SER A 245 -106.96 50.31 0.85
N GLN A 246 -106.25 51.45 0.93
CA GLN A 246 -106.84 52.71 1.37
C GLN A 246 -107.69 53.32 0.24
N PRO A 247 -108.95 53.71 0.49
CA PRO A 247 -109.80 54.33 -0.53
C PRO A 247 -109.20 55.68 -0.95
N MET A 248 -109.15 55.95 -2.25
CA MET A 248 -108.88 57.29 -2.76
C MET A 248 -110.02 58.20 -2.29
N ASP A 249 -109.78 58.99 -1.24
CA ASP A 249 -110.60 60.15 -0.94
C ASP A 249 -110.45 61.13 -2.11
N SER A 250 -111.49 61.17 -2.93
CA SER A 250 -111.65 62.10 -4.04
C SER A 250 -111.93 63.50 -3.51
N ASP A 251 -110.87 64.22 -3.14
CA ASP A 251 -110.86 65.67 -3.05
C ASP A 251 -109.90 66.21 -4.13
N TRP A 252 -110.39 66.23 -5.37
CA TRP A 252 -109.94 67.17 -6.39
C TRP A 252 -111.18 67.89 -6.88
N SER A 253 -111.31 69.16 -6.47
CA SER A 253 -112.27 70.13 -6.98
C SER A 253 -112.12 70.35 -8.49
#